data_AF-A0A850BRP4-F1
#
_entry.id   AF-A0A850BRP4-F1
#
_cell.length_a   1.000
_cell.length_b   1.000
_cell.length_c   1.000
_cell.angle_alpha   90.00
_cell.angle_beta   90.00
_cell.angle_gamma   90.00
#
_symmetry.space_group_name_H-M   'P 1'
#
loop_
_entity.id
_entity.type
_entity.pdbx_description
1 polymer ?
#
loop_
_entity_poly.entity_id
_entity_poly.type
_entity_poly.pdbx_seq_one_letter_code
_entity_poly.pdbx_strand_id
1 'polypeptide(L)'
;MKSPPDSWWISFTYDADNDIVDAAFRDVILENDDDVLCWRREVERRFQRYGRPVDLIINLDGLIVKPSAARTFGAHRAEVLSEHTRVSFRFNGNPQTRTSIYTSAVIHGADANIYESREDALKALLAHRAAGVLPPRSPLGPSSQRGGPAASQRSPMPASQRTPSSTG
;
A
#
# COMPACT_ATOMS: atom_id res chain seq x y z
N MET A 1 1.05 -20.73 -10.58
CA MET A 1 0.66 -19.40 -10.04
C MET A 1 1.52 -18.37 -10.73
N LYS A 2 0.94 -17.37 -11.42
CA LYS A 2 1.69 -16.38 -12.21
C LYS A 2 2.28 -15.31 -11.27
N SER A 3 3.59 -15.08 -11.37
CA SER A 3 4.29 -13.94 -10.78
C SER A 3 3.96 -12.67 -11.58
N PRO A 4 4.00 -11.48 -10.97
CA PRO A 4 3.85 -10.25 -11.75
C PRO A 4 4.96 -10.21 -12.81
N PRO A 5 4.70 -9.72 -14.03
CA PRO A 5 5.74 -9.57 -15.04
C PRO A 5 6.85 -8.67 -14.51
N ASP A 6 8.09 -8.94 -14.92
CA ASP A 6 9.33 -8.31 -14.39
C ASP A 6 9.37 -6.78 -14.53
N SER A 7 8.44 -6.19 -15.28
CA SER A 7 8.34 -4.74 -15.53
C SER A 7 7.37 -4.02 -14.60
N TRP A 8 6.51 -4.71 -13.85
CA TRP A 8 5.54 -4.02 -12.99
C TRP A 8 6.21 -3.42 -11.76
N TRP A 9 5.86 -2.16 -11.49
CA TRP A 9 6.27 -1.50 -10.28
C TRP A 9 5.08 -0.84 -9.59
N ILE A 10 4.90 -1.20 -8.32
CA ILE A 10 3.89 -0.65 -7.42
C ILE A 10 4.62 -0.10 -6.20
N SER A 11 4.45 1.18 -5.92
CA SER A 11 5.05 1.81 -4.73
C SER A 11 4.00 2.42 -3.84
N PHE A 12 4.16 2.18 -2.55
CA PHE A 12 3.37 2.81 -1.51
C PHE A 12 4.35 3.60 -0.66
N THR A 13 4.10 4.89 -0.48
CA THR A 13 4.92 5.79 0.34
C THR A 13 4.02 6.34 1.44
N TYR A 14 4.45 6.23 2.69
CA TYR A 14 3.71 6.82 3.80
C TYR A 14 4.19 8.25 4.04
N ASP A 15 3.25 9.18 4.04
CA ASP A 15 3.46 10.59 4.38
C ASP A 15 3.00 10.79 5.83
N ALA A 16 3.99 10.98 6.71
CA ALA A 16 3.77 11.11 8.14
C ALA A 16 3.17 12.45 8.55
N ASP A 17 3.40 13.50 7.76
CA ASP A 17 2.90 14.85 8.05
C ASP A 17 1.38 14.90 7.87
N ASN A 18 0.86 14.13 6.91
CA ASN A 18 -0.56 14.07 6.61
C ASN A 18 -1.26 12.79 7.12
N ASP A 19 -0.53 11.79 7.63
CA ASP A 19 -1.03 10.43 7.95
C ASP A 19 -1.82 9.82 6.77
N ILE A 20 -1.17 9.82 5.59
CA ILE A 20 -1.72 9.29 4.33
C ILE A 20 -0.72 8.35 3.65
N VAL A 21 -1.23 7.52 2.75
CA VAL A 21 -0.41 6.67 1.89
C VAL A 21 -0.58 7.13 0.44
N ASP A 22 0.54 7.41 -0.22
CA ASP A 22 0.60 7.62 -1.67
C ASP A 22 0.89 6.30 -2.37
N ALA A 23 0.02 5.90 -3.30
CA ALA A 23 0.22 4.78 -4.19
C ALA A 23 0.56 5.27 -5.61
N ALA A 24 1.56 4.66 -6.22
CA ALA A 24 1.95 4.92 -7.60
C ALA A 24 2.20 3.62 -8.37
N PHE A 25 1.92 3.65 -9.67
CA PHE A 25 2.12 2.53 -10.59
C PHE A 25 3.09 2.90 -11.71
N ARG A 26 3.79 1.91 -12.23
CA ARG A 26 4.57 2.01 -13.46
C ARG A 26 4.48 0.70 -14.21
N ASP A 27 4.14 0.81 -15.49
CA ASP A 27 3.99 -0.30 -16.44
C ASP A 27 3.04 -1.43 -15.98
N VAL A 28 2.07 -1.12 -15.11
CA VAL A 28 1.05 -2.07 -14.65
C VAL A 28 -0.05 -2.17 -15.70
N ILE A 29 0.01 -3.22 -16.50
CA ILE A 29 -0.96 -3.47 -17.58
C ILE A 29 -1.77 -4.72 -17.22
N LEU A 30 -3.06 -4.53 -16.95
CA LEU A 30 -3.98 -5.60 -16.60
C LEU A 30 -4.70 -6.07 -17.86
N GLU A 31 -4.30 -7.22 -18.41
CA GLU A 31 -4.86 -7.74 -19.67
C GLU A 31 -5.95 -8.78 -19.45
N ASN A 32 -5.92 -9.49 -18.33
CA ASN A 32 -6.82 -10.59 -18.01
C ASN A 32 -7.04 -10.68 -16.49
N ASP A 33 -7.87 -11.63 -16.06
CA ASP A 33 -8.20 -11.84 -14.65
C ASP A 33 -6.99 -12.29 -13.82
N ASP A 34 -6.07 -13.07 -14.38
CA ASP A 34 -4.86 -13.51 -13.65
C ASP A 34 -3.96 -12.31 -13.29
N ASP A 35 -3.86 -11.33 -14.19
CA ASP A 35 -3.13 -10.09 -13.95
C ASP A 35 -3.78 -9.27 -12.84
N VAL A 36 -5.11 -9.22 -12.80
CA VAL A 36 -5.87 -8.56 -11.71
C VAL A 36 -5.62 -9.26 -10.37
N LEU A 37 -5.66 -10.59 -10.33
CA LEU A 37 -5.40 -11.36 -9.12
C LEU A 37 -3.94 -11.22 -8.65
N CYS A 38 -3.01 -11.04 -9.59
CA CYS A 38 -1.63 -10.72 -9.26
C CYS A 38 -1.50 -9.32 -8.64
N TRP A 39 -2.11 -8.32 -9.28
CA TRP A 39 -2.20 -6.96 -8.76
C TRP A 39 -2.83 -6.90 -7.36
N ARG A 40 -3.95 -7.59 -7.15
CA ARG A 40 -4.65 -7.68 -5.86
C ARG A 40 -3.71 -8.13 -4.74
N ARG A 41 -3.07 -9.30 -4.92
CA ARG A 41 -2.15 -9.88 -3.93
C ARG A 41 -1.00 -8.95 -3.59
N GLU A 42 -0.46 -8.28 -4.60
CA GLU A 42 0.68 -7.37 -4.47
C GLU A 42 0.32 -6.08 -3.72
N VAL A 43 -0.91 -5.59 -3.92
CA VAL A 43 -1.48 -4.45 -3.20
C VAL A 43 -1.82 -4.81 -1.75
N GLU A 44 -2.51 -5.93 -1.51
CA GLU A 44 -2.85 -6.43 -0.17
C GLU A 44 -1.60 -6.62 0.69
N ARG A 45 -0.55 -7.24 0.13
CA ARG A 45 0.75 -7.41 0.79
C ARG A 45 1.36 -6.08 1.23
N ARG A 46 1.18 -5.01 0.46
CA ARG A 46 1.64 -3.66 0.86
C ARG A 46 0.76 -3.05 1.93
N PHE A 47 -0.56 -3.26 1.91
CA PHE A 47 -1.43 -2.75 2.96
C PHE A 47 -1.20 -3.43 4.30
N GLN A 48 -0.90 -4.72 4.31
CA GLN A 48 -0.64 -5.49 5.54
C GLN A 48 0.45 -4.86 6.43
N ARG A 49 1.42 -4.15 5.85
CA ARG A 49 2.50 -3.51 6.63
C ARG A 49 2.03 -2.38 7.54
N TYR A 50 0.84 -1.82 7.31
CA TYR A 50 0.27 -0.74 8.11
C TYR A 50 -0.54 -1.24 9.29
N GLY A 51 -1.01 -2.49 9.25
CA GLY A 51 -1.79 -3.12 10.32
C GLY A 51 -3.14 -2.44 10.64
N ARG A 52 -3.56 -1.43 9.86
CA ARG A 52 -4.80 -0.67 10.04
C ARG A 52 -5.27 -0.08 8.71
N PRO A 53 -6.57 0.23 8.55
CA PRO A 53 -7.06 0.97 7.39
C PRO A 53 -6.43 2.36 7.28
N VAL A 54 -5.97 2.75 6.09
CA VAL A 54 -5.28 4.03 5.84
C VAL A 54 -6.11 4.97 4.95
N ASP A 55 -5.74 6.25 4.93
CA ASP A 55 -6.26 7.21 3.97
C ASP A 55 -5.31 7.19 2.76
N LEU A 56 -5.85 7.06 1.55
CA LEU A 56 -5.07 6.72 0.36
C LEU A 56 -5.21 7.77 -0.74
N ILE A 57 -4.08 8.17 -1.32
CA ILE A 57 -4.02 8.91 -2.58
C ILE A 57 -3.39 8.01 -3.64
N ILE A 58 -4.01 7.88 -4.80
CA ILE A 58 -3.57 6.99 -5.88
C ILE A 58 -3.22 7.80 -7.12
N ASN A 59 -1.98 7.72 -7.57
CA ASN A 59 -1.61 8.12 -8.92
C ASN A 59 -2.01 7.02 -9.90
N LEU A 60 -2.90 7.34 -10.85
CA LEU A 60 -3.37 6.38 -11.86
C LEU A 60 -2.44 6.29 -13.09
N ASP A 61 -1.38 7.10 -13.16
CA ASP A 61 -0.38 6.96 -14.21
C ASP A 61 0.34 5.63 -14.10
N GLY A 62 0.71 5.07 -15.26
CA GLY A 62 1.34 3.75 -15.34
C GLY A 62 0.39 2.58 -15.04
N LEU A 63 -0.90 2.81 -14.78
CA LEU A 63 -1.93 1.77 -14.69
C LEU A 63 -2.78 1.76 -15.96
N ILE A 64 -2.77 0.64 -16.67
CA ILE A 64 -3.58 0.41 -17.88
C ILE A 64 -4.48 -0.79 -17.61
N VAL A 65 -5.79 -0.56 -17.68
CA VAL A 65 -6.79 -1.63 -17.53
C VAL A 65 -7.40 -1.94 -18.90
N LYS A 66 -7.12 -3.13 -19.44
CA LYS A 66 -7.74 -3.58 -20.69
C LYS A 66 -9.21 -3.93 -20.45
N PRO A 67 -10.08 -3.82 -21.47
CA PRO A 67 -11.53 -4.08 -21.30
C PRO A 67 -11.84 -5.48 -20.77
N SER A 68 -11.05 -6.48 -21.18
CA SER A 68 -11.13 -7.87 -20.72
C SER A 68 -10.94 -8.03 -19.21
N ALA A 69 -10.14 -7.17 -18.57
CA ALA A 69 -9.86 -7.21 -17.14
C ALA A 69 -10.72 -6.23 -16.32
N ALA A 70 -11.44 -5.30 -16.97
CA ALA A 70 -12.06 -4.15 -16.31
C ALA A 70 -13.11 -4.53 -15.25
N ARG A 71 -13.91 -5.56 -15.51
CA ARG A 71 -14.94 -6.05 -14.57
C ARG A 71 -14.30 -6.61 -13.30
N THR A 72 -13.37 -7.55 -13.48
CA THR A 72 -12.66 -8.23 -12.39
C THR A 72 -11.82 -7.24 -11.58
N PHE A 73 -11.15 -6.31 -12.27
CA PHE A 73 -10.44 -5.21 -11.64
C PHE A 73 -11.36 -4.33 -10.78
N GLY A 74 -12.52 -3.93 -11.31
CA GLY A 74 -13.49 -3.12 -10.58
C GLY A 74 -13.94 -3.77 -9.26
N ALA A 75 -14.27 -5.06 -9.31
CA ALA A 75 -14.71 -5.82 -8.14
C ALA A 75 -13.61 -5.96 -7.09
N HIS A 76 -12.42 -6.44 -7.47
CA HIS A 76 -11.32 -6.63 -6.52
C HIS A 76 -10.76 -5.31 -6.00
N ARG A 77 -10.74 -4.25 -6.82
CA ARG A 77 -10.38 -2.91 -6.34
C ARG A 77 -11.34 -2.46 -5.25
N ALA A 78 -12.66 -2.60 -5.46
CA ALA A 78 -13.65 -2.18 -4.47
C ALA A 78 -13.49 -2.94 -3.14
N GLU A 79 -13.29 -4.26 -3.21
CA GLU A 79 -13.05 -5.14 -2.06
C GLU A 79 -11.77 -4.76 -1.29
N VAL A 80 -10.63 -4.65 -1.97
CA VAL A 80 -9.35 -4.28 -1.33
C VAL A 80 -9.43 -2.90 -0.68
N LEU A 81 -10.10 -1.94 -1.33
CA LEU A 81 -10.23 -0.60 -0.78
C LEU A 81 -11.19 -0.56 0.41
N SER A 82 -12.30 -1.28 0.40
CA SER A 82 -13.21 -1.30 1.55
C SER A 82 -12.58 -1.95 2.79
N GLU A 83 -11.70 -2.94 2.61
CA GLU A 83 -11.03 -3.63 3.70
C GLU A 83 -9.82 -2.86 4.28
N HIS A 84 -9.03 -2.23 3.40
CA HIS A 84 -7.73 -1.65 3.78
C HIS A 84 -7.69 -0.13 3.77
N THR A 85 -8.74 0.54 3.32
CA THR A 85 -8.78 2.00 3.25
C THR A 85 -10.05 2.55 3.89
N ARG A 86 -9.96 3.77 4.41
CA ARG A 86 -11.13 4.51 4.89
C ARG A 86 -11.72 5.34 3.77
N VAL A 87 -10.82 6.02 3.07
CA VAL A 87 -11.11 6.85 1.90
C VAL A 87 -9.98 6.69 0.91
N SER A 88 -10.34 6.84 -0.37
CA SER A 88 -9.40 6.82 -1.47
C SER A 88 -9.68 7.98 -2.42
N PHE A 89 -8.64 8.74 -2.71
CA PHE A 89 -8.62 9.84 -3.67
C PHE A 89 -7.63 9.48 -4.77
N ARG A 90 -7.87 9.97 -5.98
CA ARG A 90 -7.14 9.55 -7.19
C ARG A 90 -6.79 10.76 -8.02
N PHE A 91 -5.69 10.69 -8.76
CA PHE A 91 -5.33 11.72 -9.73
C PHE A 91 -4.70 11.12 -10.99
N ASN A 92 -4.64 11.91 -12.05
CA ASN A 92 -4.15 11.53 -13.38
C ASN A 92 -4.86 10.31 -13.98
N GLY A 93 -4.10 9.46 -14.68
CA GLY A 93 -4.59 8.27 -15.38
C GLY A 93 -5.05 8.56 -16.81
N ASN A 94 -4.80 7.59 -17.69
CA ASN A 94 -5.29 7.69 -19.07
C ASN A 94 -6.84 7.61 -19.12
N PRO A 95 -7.48 8.12 -20.20
CA PRO A 95 -8.93 8.15 -20.32
C PRO A 95 -9.61 6.77 -20.14
N GLN A 96 -8.98 5.70 -20.64
CA GLN A 96 -9.51 4.34 -20.55
C GLN A 96 -9.52 3.82 -19.11
N THR A 97 -8.43 4.02 -18.35
CA THR A 97 -8.33 3.66 -16.94
C THR A 97 -9.32 4.47 -16.10
N ARG A 98 -9.42 5.78 -16.35
CA ARG A 98 -10.40 6.65 -15.68
C ARG A 98 -11.83 6.18 -15.94
N THR A 99 -12.18 5.88 -17.18
CA THR A 99 -13.50 5.34 -17.55
C THR A 99 -13.81 4.06 -16.79
N SER A 100 -12.86 3.12 -16.75
CA SER A 100 -13.02 1.86 -16.00
C SER A 100 -13.26 2.09 -14.50
N ILE A 101 -12.60 3.10 -13.90
CA ILE A 101 -12.79 3.47 -12.50
C ILE A 101 -14.17 4.11 -12.28
N TYR A 102 -14.60 5.02 -13.15
CA TYR A 102 -15.94 5.62 -13.05
C TYR A 102 -17.05 4.57 -13.19
N THR A 103 -16.94 3.67 -14.18
CA THR A 103 -17.94 2.61 -14.39
C THR A 103 -18.00 1.67 -13.18
N SER A 104 -16.85 1.22 -12.68
CA SER A 104 -16.81 0.35 -11.50
C SER A 104 -17.28 1.04 -10.22
N ALA A 105 -16.99 2.33 -10.05
CA ALA A 105 -17.50 3.14 -8.95
C ALA A 105 -19.03 3.13 -8.88
N VAL A 106 -19.70 3.34 -10.02
CA VAL A 106 -21.17 3.26 -10.12
C VAL A 106 -21.69 1.87 -9.80
N ILE A 107 -21.06 0.82 -10.35
CA ILE A 107 -21.52 -0.57 -10.17
C ILE A 107 -21.39 -1.04 -8.71
N HIS A 108 -20.33 -0.63 -8.03
CA HIS A 108 -20.00 -1.12 -6.69
C HIS A 108 -20.29 -0.11 -5.57
N GLY A 109 -20.93 1.03 -5.88
CA GLY A 109 -21.30 2.05 -4.89
C GLY A 109 -20.09 2.69 -4.19
N ALA A 110 -18.97 2.83 -4.89
CA ALA A 110 -17.74 3.38 -4.35
C ALA A 110 -17.44 4.74 -4.99
N ASP A 111 -16.90 5.69 -4.22
CA ASP A 111 -16.56 7.01 -4.77
C ASP A 111 -15.40 6.94 -5.77
N ALA A 112 -15.60 7.57 -6.94
CA ALA A 112 -14.57 7.65 -7.98
C ALA A 112 -13.43 8.61 -7.60
N ASN A 113 -13.74 9.74 -6.95
CA ASN A 113 -12.78 10.72 -6.39
C ASN A 113 -11.53 10.94 -7.26
N ILE A 114 -11.71 11.27 -8.54
CA ILE A 114 -10.57 11.49 -9.47
C ILE A 114 -10.39 13.00 -9.72
N TYR A 115 -9.17 13.47 -9.48
CA TYR A 115 -8.74 14.87 -9.58
C TYR A 115 -7.69 15.02 -10.70
N GLU A 116 -7.35 16.27 -11.00
CA GLU A 116 -6.33 16.61 -12.00
C GLU A 116 -4.91 16.51 -11.46
N SER A 117 -4.70 16.74 -10.16
CA SER A 117 -3.38 16.74 -9.53
C SER A 117 -3.38 16.05 -8.18
N ARG A 118 -2.18 15.67 -7.70
CA ARG A 118 -1.98 15.16 -6.33
C ARG A 118 -2.41 16.20 -5.29
N GLU A 119 -2.09 17.47 -5.53
CA GLU A 119 -2.40 18.55 -4.59
C GLU A 119 -3.91 18.73 -4.40
N ASP A 120 -4.69 18.63 -5.48
CA ASP A 120 -6.14 18.75 -5.41
C ASP A 120 -6.78 17.53 -4.74
N ALA A 121 -6.25 16.33 -5.02
CA ALA A 121 -6.65 15.11 -4.32
C ALA A 121 -6.36 15.22 -2.80
N LEU A 122 -5.20 15.76 -2.43
CA LEU A 122 -4.82 15.97 -1.02
C LEU A 122 -5.73 17.00 -0.36
N LYS A 123 -5.98 18.15 -0.99
CA LYS A 123 -6.90 19.17 -0.47
C LYS A 123 -8.29 18.59 -0.22
N ALA A 124 -8.80 17.79 -1.16
CA ALA A 124 -10.11 17.16 -1.03
C ALA A 124 -10.14 16.12 0.10
N LEU A 125 -9.07 15.33 0.27
CA LEU A 125 -8.93 14.38 1.38
C LEU A 125 -8.91 15.10 2.73
N LEU A 126 -8.11 16.17 2.86
CA LEU A 126 -8.04 16.95 4.09
C LEU A 126 -9.38 17.63 4.41
N ALA A 127 -10.09 18.15 3.40
CA ALA A 127 -11.43 18.69 3.57
C ALA A 127 -12.43 17.60 4.03
N HIS A 128 -12.35 16.39 3.46
CA HIS A 128 -13.16 15.25 3.88
C HIS A 128 -12.88 14.83 5.33
N ARG A 129 -11.61 14.88 5.76
CA ARG A 129 -11.22 14.62 7.16
C ARG A 129 -11.73 15.72 8.10
N ALA A 130 -11.59 16.98 7.71
CA ALA A 130 -12.04 18.13 8.49
C ALA A 130 -13.56 18.19 8.66
N ALA A 131 -14.32 17.69 7.69
CA ALA A 131 -15.78 17.56 7.77
C ALA A 131 -16.26 16.57 8.86
N GLY A 132 -15.34 15.89 9.57
CA GLY A 132 -15.68 15.04 10.73
C GLY A 132 -16.36 13.73 10.35
N VAL A 133 -16.39 13.38 9.06
CA VAL A 133 -16.95 12.12 8.55
C VAL A 133 -16.14 10.91 9.06
N LEU A 134 -14.90 11.14 9.53
CA LEU A 134 -13.98 10.10 10.01
C LEU A 134 -13.43 10.46 11.41
N PRO A 135 -13.36 9.52 12.37
CA PRO A 135 -12.76 9.78 13.68
C PRO A 135 -11.28 10.20 13.61
N PRO A 136 -10.80 11.04 14.57
CA PRO A 136 -9.42 11.52 14.63
C PRO A 136 -8.41 10.39 14.84
N ARG A 137 -7.18 10.57 14.34
CA ARG A 137 -6.13 9.53 14.32
C ARG A 137 -4.90 9.93 15.11
N SER A 138 -4.25 8.93 15.70
CA SER A 138 -2.84 9.01 16.04
C SER A 138 -2.01 8.66 14.79
N PRO A 139 -0.94 9.43 14.47
CA PRO A 139 -0.05 9.12 13.35
C PRO A 139 0.47 7.68 13.44
N LEU A 140 0.72 7.02 12.30
CA LEU A 140 1.58 5.84 12.34
C LEU A 140 2.92 6.30 12.91
N GLY A 141 3.27 5.80 14.09
CA GLY A 141 4.57 6.09 14.70
C GLY A 141 5.71 5.74 13.74
N PRO A 142 6.92 6.29 13.96
CA PRO A 142 8.05 6.01 13.08
C PRO A 142 8.19 4.50 12.93
N SER A 143 8.25 4.04 11.69
CA SER A 143 8.51 2.66 11.33
C SER A 143 9.72 2.20 12.13
N SER A 144 9.49 1.53 13.26
CA SER A 144 10.52 0.71 13.86
C SER A 144 10.75 -0.36 12.83
N GLN A 145 11.78 -0.14 12.00
CA GLN A 145 12.43 -1.20 11.28
C GLN A 145 12.53 -2.33 12.28
N ARG A 146 11.80 -3.42 12.00
CA ARG A 146 11.95 -4.65 12.72
C ARG A 146 13.41 -5.02 12.48
N GLY A 147 14.25 -4.68 13.46
CA GLY A 147 15.67 -4.96 13.41
C GLY A 147 15.81 -6.43 13.05
N GLY A 148 16.62 -6.69 12.03
CA GLY A 148 17.15 -8.03 11.84
C GLY A 148 17.72 -8.52 13.17
N PRO A 149 17.69 -9.83 13.43
CA PRO A 149 18.09 -10.37 14.71
C PRO A 149 19.48 -9.84 15.07
N ALA A 150 19.54 -9.13 16.21
CA ALA A 150 20.77 -8.68 16.81
C ALA A 150 21.74 -9.85 16.92
N ALA A 151 22.97 -9.58 16.54
CA ALA A 151 24.11 -10.46 16.60
C ALA A 151 24.06 -11.39 17.83
N SER A 152 23.99 -12.69 17.58
CA SER A 152 24.46 -13.69 18.54
C SER A 152 25.96 -13.49 18.68
N GLN A 153 26.36 -12.68 19.66
CA GLN A 153 27.70 -12.70 20.20
C GLN A 153 27.96 -14.11 20.71
N ARG A 154 28.73 -14.88 19.95
CA ARG A 154 29.41 -16.07 20.48
C ARG A 154 30.47 -15.55 21.45
N SER A 155 30.16 -15.58 22.74
CA SER A 155 31.17 -15.46 23.78
C SER A 155 32.21 -16.59 23.59
N PRO A 156 33.51 -16.29 23.62
CA PRO A 156 34.54 -17.33 23.64
C PRO A 156 34.51 -18.06 24.98
N MET A 157 34.76 -19.37 24.94
CA MET A 157 34.86 -20.24 26.10
C MET A 157 35.93 -19.74 27.09
N PRO A 158 35.71 -19.81 28.41
CA PRO A 158 36.81 -19.72 29.36
C PRO A 158 37.59 -21.04 29.36
N ALA A 159 38.84 -21.00 28.90
CA ALA A 159 39.79 -22.05 29.14
C ALA A 159 40.06 -22.14 30.65
N SER A 160 39.74 -23.30 31.23
CA SER A 160 40.06 -23.65 32.60
C SER A 160 41.59 -23.62 32.80
N GLN A 161 42.10 -22.64 33.53
CA GLN A 161 43.39 -22.77 34.20
C GLN A 161 43.12 -23.15 35.65
N ARG A 162 43.46 -24.41 35.97
CA ARG A 162 43.61 -24.86 37.35
C ARG A 162 44.86 -24.21 37.92
N THR A 163 44.68 -23.41 38.95
CA THR A 163 45.65 -23.28 40.04
C THR A 163 44.89 -23.48 41.34
N PRO A 164 45.44 -24.27 42.26
CA PRO A 164 45.30 -23.96 43.67
C PRO A 164 46.64 -23.56 44.25
N SER A 165 46.57 -22.49 45.03
CA SER A 165 47.62 -21.82 45.76
C SER A 165 48.31 -22.71 46.81
N SER A 166 49.61 -22.45 46.96
CA SER A 166 50.47 -22.52 48.14
C SER A 166 49.80 -22.80 49.50
N THR A 167 50.44 -23.63 50.35
CA THR A 167 51.04 -23.27 51.67
C THR A 167 51.52 -24.54 52.39
N GLY A 168 52.78 -24.55 52.85
CA GLY A 168 53.35 -25.59 53.73
C GLY A 168 54.82 -25.81 53.51
#